data_AF-A0A2D7ABM6-F1
#
_entry.id   AF-A0A2D7ABM6-F1
#
_cell.length_a   1.000
_cell.length_b   1.000
_cell.length_c   1.000
_cell.angle_alpha   90.00
_cell.angle_beta   90.00
_cell.angle_gamma   90.00
#
_symmetry.space_group_name_H-M   'P 1'
#
loop_
_entity.id
_entity.type
_entity.pdbx_description
1 polymer ?
#
loop_
_entity_poly.entity_id
_entity_poly.type
_entity_poly.pdbx_seq_one_letter_code
_entity_poly.pdbx_strand_id
1 'polypeptide(L)'
;MANSSVENFDAIIVLGAAQMPDGSSSPAIERRVARAAELWRDNVGERLILSGGKTISDIPEAETMADLARSMGVPNDVIELET
;
A
#
# COMPACT_ATOMS: atom_id res chain seq x y z
N MET A 1 -18.04 25.63 -4.65
CA MET A 1 -16.57 25.68 -4.67
C MET A 1 -16.10 24.48 -5.46
N ALA A 2 -15.56 24.70 -6.67
CA ALA A 2 -15.07 23.61 -7.50
C ALA A 2 -13.69 23.21 -6.96
N ASN A 3 -13.58 21.98 -6.45
CA ASN A 3 -12.27 21.43 -6.11
C ASN A 3 -11.72 20.78 -7.39
N SER A 4 -10.55 21.25 -7.78
CA SER A 4 -9.76 20.90 -8.96
C SER A 4 -9.90 19.42 -9.34
N SER A 5 -10.07 19.14 -10.64
CA SER A 5 -10.00 17.79 -11.20
C SER A 5 -8.79 17.06 -10.62
N VAL A 6 -9.04 16.11 -9.71
CA VAL A 6 -7.97 15.23 -9.22
C VAL A 6 -7.45 14.52 -10.46
N GLU A 7 -6.18 14.76 -10.80
CA GLU A 7 -5.54 14.00 -11.87
C GLU A 7 -5.65 12.52 -11.49
N ASN A 8 -6.27 11.73 -12.37
CA ASN A 8 -6.28 10.28 -12.24
C ASN A 8 -4.86 9.81 -12.61
N PHE A 9 -4.20 9.12 -11.70
CA PHE A 9 -2.87 8.57 -11.91
C PHE A 9 -2.96 7.09 -12.29
N ASP A 10 -1.99 6.57 -13.03
CA ASP A 10 -1.96 5.13 -13.36
C ASP A 10 -1.74 4.26 -12.10
N ALA A 11 -1.00 4.78 -11.12
CA ALA A 11 -0.62 4.01 -9.93
C ALA A 11 -0.37 4.87 -8.68
N ILE A 12 -0.57 4.25 -7.53
CA ILE A 12 -0.21 4.70 -6.20
C ILE A 12 0.95 3.84 -5.70
N ILE A 13 2.11 4.45 -5.44
CA ILE A 13 3.28 3.73 -4.93
C ILE A 13 3.33 3.85 -3.41
N VAL A 14 3.35 2.72 -2.74
CA VAL A 14 3.49 2.61 -1.28
C VAL A 14 4.91 2.19 -0.95
N LEU A 15 5.64 3.11 -0.34
CA LEU A 15 7.00 2.84 0.11
C LEU A 15 6.98 2.03 1.41
N GLY A 16 7.80 0.98 1.44
CA GLY A 16 8.04 0.14 2.60
C GLY A 16 8.56 0.90 3.82
N ALA A 17 8.30 0.34 4.99
CA ALA A 17 8.77 0.81 6.28
C ALA A 17 9.09 -0.40 7.15
N ALA A 18 9.98 -0.22 8.13
CA ALA A 18 10.37 -1.28 9.05
C ALA A 18 9.13 -1.99 9.65
N GLN A 19 9.06 -3.32 9.50
CA GLN A 19 8.11 -4.18 10.20
C GLN A 19 8.44 -4.24 11.70
N MET A 20 7.51 -4.79 12.46
CA MET A 20 7.77 -5.19 13.85
C MET A 20 8.74 -6.40 13.88
N PRO A 21 9.44 -6.66 15.01
CA PRO A 21 10.39 -7.78 15.10
C PRO A 21 9.77 -9.17 14.85
N ASP A 22 8.46 -9.32 15.03
CA ASP A 22 7.70 -10.54 14.74
C ASP A 22 7.21 -10.62 13.28
N GLY A 23 7.57 -9.65 12.44
CA GLY A 23 7.16 -9.56 11.03
C GLY A 23 5.79 -8.90 10.80
N SER A 24 5.08 -8.50 11.86
CA SER A 24 3.79 -7.82 11.72
C SER A 24 3.93 -6.37 11.21
N SER A 25 2.81 -5.80 10.74
CA SER A 25 2.77 -4.42 10.26
C SER A 25 3.14 -3.45 11.37
N SER A 26 4.06 -2.52 11.08
CA SER A 26 4.32 -1.41 11.98
C SER A 26 3.30 -0.28 11.80
N PRO A 27 3.17 0.65 12.76
CA PRO A 27 2.30 1.80 12.60
C PRO A 27 2.62 2.66 11.36
N ALA A 28 3.86 2.63 10.88
CA ALA A 28 4.25 3.33 9.66
C ALA A 28 3.71 2.63 8.40
N ILE A 29 3.80 1.29 8.34
CA ILE A 29 3.17 0.48 7.29
C ILE A 29 1.66 0.74 7.28
N GLU A 30 1.01 0.67 8.45
CA GLU A 30 -0.43 0.82 8.57
C GLU A 30 -0.94 2.14 8.01
N ARG A 31 -0.31 3.26 8.40
CA ARG A 31 -0.70 4.58 7.90
C ARG A 31 -0.52 4.73 6.39
N ARG A 32 0.56 4.16 5.82
CA ARG A 32 0.86 4.27 4.39
C ARG A 32 -0.11 3.45 3.55
N VAL A 33 -0.37 2.20 3.95
CA VAL A 33 -1.32 1.32 3.27
C VAL A 33 -2.74 1.85 3.40
N ALA A 34 -3.14 2.32 4.59
CA ALA A 34 -4.45 2.94 4.78
C ALA A 34 -4.65 4.14 3.85
N ARG A 35 -3.64 5.01 3.73
CA ARG A 35 -3.71 6.16 2.82
C ARG A 35 -3.81 5.73 1.36
N ALA A 36 -3.08 4.69 0.95
CA ALA A 36 -3.17 4.17 -0.40
C ALA A 36 -4.55 3.57 -0.71
N ALA A 37 -5.14 2.84 0.24
CA ALA A 37 -6.48 2.27 0.10
C ALA A 37 -7.58 3.35 0.06
N GLU A 38 -7.40 4.49 0.75
CA GLU A 38 -8.26 5.67 0.58
C GLU A 38 -8.14 6.25 -0.83
N LEU A 39 -6.92 6.52 -1.28
CA LEU A 39 -6.68 7.11 -2.61
C LEU A 39 -7.22 6.24 -3.74
N TRP A 40 -7.10 4.91 -3.63
CA TRP A 40 -7.69 3.98 -4.59
C TRP A 40 -9.22 4.02 -4.59
N ARG A 41 -9.87 4.03 -3.41
CA ARG A 41 -11.33 4.18 -3.30
C ARG A 41 -11.84 5.49 -3.87
N ASP A 42 -11.06 6.56 -3.73
CA ASP A 42 -11.36 7.88 -4.25
C ASP A 42 -11.07 8.00 -5.76
N ASN A 43 -10.68 6.90 -6.45
CA ASN A 43 -10.28 6.88 -7.86
C ASN A 43 -9.14 7.85 -8.19
N VAL A 44 -8.18 8.01 -7.27
CA VAL A 44 -6.96 8.80 -7.51
C VAL A 44 -5.92 7.99 -8.28
N GLY A 45 -5.92 6.66 -8.14
CA GLY A 45 -5.10 5.81 -8.98
C GLY A 45 -5.62 4.40 -9.13
N GLU A 46 -5.30 3.79 -10.27
CA GLU A 46 -5.89 2.51 -10.70
C GLU A 46 -5.19 1.29 -10.09
N ARG A 47 -3.92 1.42 -9.71
CA ARG A 47 -3.08 0.34 -9.19
C ARG A 47 -2.37 0.72 -7.90
N LEU A 48 -2.13 -0.25 -7.02
CA LEU A 48 -1.24 -0.12 -5.88
C LEU A 48 0.06 -0.87 -6.17
N ILE A 49 1.18 -0.17 -6.13
CA ILE A 49 2.51 -0.79 -6.18
C ILE A 49 3.08 -0.75 -4.77
N LEU A 50 3.25 -1.93 -4.16
CA LEU A 50 3.77 -2.10 -2.81
C LEU A 50 5.26 -2.43 -2.92
N SER A 51 6.11 -1.45 -2.62
CA SER A 51 7.56 -1.52 -2.81
C SER A 51 8.24 -1.70 -1.46
N GLY A 52 8.85 -2.86 -1.23
CA GLY A 52 9.51 -3.17 0.03
C GLY A 52 10.00 -4.62 0.13
N GLY A 53 11.31 -4.77 0.26
CA GLY A 53 11.95 -6.08 0.40
C GLY A 53 12.10 -6.57 1.83
N LYS A 54 13.05 -7.49 2.03
CA LYS A 54 13.36 -8.07 3.34
C LYS A 54 14.35 -7.17 4.09
N THR A 55 14.02 -6.80 5.33
CA THR A 55 14.86 -5.93 6.16
C THR A 55 15.08 -6.54 7.55
N ILE A 56 14.01 -6.62 8.35
CA ILE A 56 14.01 -7.14 9.73
C ILE A 56 13.42 -8.56 9.76
N SER A 57 12.38 -8.79 8.97
CA SER A 57 11.71 -10.09 8.82
C SER A 57 12.23 -10.83 7.59
N ASP A 58 12.10 -12.16 7.60
CA ASP A 58 12.28 -13.00 6.40
C ASP A 58 11.13 -12.84 5.38
N ILE A 59 10.03 -12.22 5.80
CA ILE A 59 8.87 -11.85 4.96
C ILE A 59 9.11 -10.45 4.39
N PRO A 60 9.10 -10.25 3.06
CA PRO A 60 9.19 -8.92 2.47
C PRO A 60 8.12 -7.98 3.00
N GLU A 61 8.48 -6.72 3.23
CA GLU A 61 7.53 -5.70 3.71
C GLU A 61 6.33 -5.56 2.76
N ALA A 62 6.54 -5.70 1.44
CA ALA A 62 5.50 -5.65 0.43
C ALA A 62 4.40 -6.71 0.62
N GLU A 63 4.74 -7.92 1.08
CA GLU A 63 3.75 -8.98 1.37
C GLU A 63 2.87 -8.59 2.56
N THR A 64 3.48 -8.06 3.62
CA THR A 64 2.74 -7.53 4.79
C THR A 64 1.84 -6.36 4.39
N MET A 65 2.32 -5.47 3.52
CA MET A 65 1.51 -4.39 2.97
C MET A 65 0.34 -4.92 2.13
N ALA A 66 0.52 -6.00 1.37
CA ALA A 66 -0.49 -6.59 0.52
C ALA A 66 -1.64 -7.19 1.33
N ASP A 67 -1.30 -7.96 2.37
CA ASP A 67 -2.30 -8.54 3.27
C ASP A 67 -3.12 -7.45 3.98
N LEU A 68 -2.45 -6.36 4.39
CA LEU A 68 -3.13 -5.23 4.97
C LEU A 68 -4.06 -4.52 3.97
N ALA A 69 -3.60 -4.27 2.74
CA ALA A 69 -4.43 -3.67 1.69
C ALA A 69 -5.66 -4.53 1.35
N ARG A 70 -5.48 -5.85 1.24
CA ARG A 70 -6.56 -6.82 1.02
C ARG A 70 -7.59 -6.78 2.15
N SER A 71 -7.13 -6.73 3.41
CA SER A 71 -8.02 -6.62 4.57
C SER A 71 -8.84 -5.34 4.59
N MET A 72 -8.37 -4.28 3.92
CA MET A 72 -9.08 -3.01 3.74
C MET A 72 -10.02 -3.00 2.52
N GLY A 73 -10.12 -4.12 1.81
CA GLY A 73 -11.02 -4.31 0.66
C GLY A 73 -10.41 -3.94 -0.70
N VAL A 74 -9.09 -3.73 -0.78
CA VAL A 74 -8.41 -3.55 -2.07
C VAL A 74 -8.36 -4.91 -2.80
N PRO A 75 -8.88 -5.03 -4.03
CA PRO A 75 -8.84 -6.25 -4.82
C PRO A 75 -7.41 -6.71 -5.14
N ASN A 76 -7.22 -8.02 -5.32
CA ASN A 76 -5.89 -8.56 -5.59
C ASN A 76 -5.36 -8.21 -6.99
N ASP A 77 -6.25 -8.01 -7.97
CA ASP A 77 -5.90 -7.66 -9.36
C ASP A 77 -5.41 -6.21 -9.54
N VAL A 78 -5.58 -5.36 -8.52
CA VAL A 78 -5.03 -3.99 -8.53
C VAL A 78 -3.72 -3.86 -7.74
N ILE A 79 -3.27 -4.90 -7.04
CA ILE A 79 -2.06 -4.90 -6.21
C ILE A 79 -0.89 -5.54 -6.98
N GLU A 80 0.22 -4.81 -7.05
CA GLU A 80 1.50 -5.27 -7.58
C GLU A 80 2.55 -5.21 -6.48
N LEU A 81 3.40 -6.24 -6.38
CA LEU A 81 4.46 -6.31 -5.38
C LEU A 81 5.83 -6.09 -6.02
N GLU A 82 6.64 -5.26 -5.38
CA GLU A 82 8.08 -5.12 -5.66
C GLU A 82 8.82 -5.45 -4.36
N THR A 83 9.58 -6.56 -4.38
CA THR A 83 10.19 -7.21 -3.21
C THR A 83 11.70 -7.31 -3.32
#